data_AF-A0AA88QIR6-F1
#
_entry.id   AF-A0AA88QIR6-F1
#
_cell.length_a   1.000
_cell.length_b   1.000
_cell.length_c   1.000
_cell.angle_alpha   90.00
_cell.angle_beta   90.00
_cell.angle_gamma   90.00
#
_symmetry.space_group_name_H-M   'P 1'
#
loop_
_entity.id
_entity.type
_entity.pdbx_description
1 polymer ?
#
loop_
_entity_poly.entity_id
_entity_poly.type
_entity_poly.pdbx_seq_one_letter_code
_entity_poly.pdbx_strand_id
1 'polypeptide(L)'
;MQVLWHFRKDLRCARVIDSDLDTKELSKQVVDLFLLSNEEQGQVTETVGEFYLLIFLLFWPDEAQPAIANPPNLEKCVQYMSQSYETTYQKYLRCRYLVPLFFLGKGKGVQRLIHTSKLHQIDWELLTEGDENAEVECLQRVNGNVEDNNVLVVRDGQQIQVTPHNWVTVNKQGQVSFYLGFNIKGPVACNIRYEENCK
;
A
#
# COMPACT_ATOMS: atom_id res chain seq x y z
N MET A 1 22.46 -2.60 -13.30
CA MET A 1 21.30 -3.32 -13.87
C MET A 1 21.35 -4.85 -13.73
N GLN A 2 22.45 -5.45 -13.22
CA GLN A 2 22.59 -6.90 -13.00
C GLN A 2 22.00 -7.37 -11.65
N VAL A 3 21.99 -6.52 -10.62
CA VAL A 3 21.54 -6.85 -9.26
C VAL A 3 20.03 -7.13 -9.20
N LEU A 4 19.22 -6.30 -9.87
CA LEU A 4 17.77 -6.49 -10.01
C LEU A 4 17.40 -7.77 -10.80
N TRP A 5 18.28 -8.24 -11.68
CA TRP A 5 18.09 -9.48 -12.42
C TRP A 5 18.39 -10.74 -11.58
N HIS A 6 19.33 -10.63 -10.63
CA HIS A 6 19.64 -11.69 -9.67
C HIS A 6 18.49 -11.86 -8.66
N PHE A 7 17.99 -10.76 -8.07
CA PHE A 7 16.82 -10.79 -7.20
C PHE A 7 15.57 -11.38 -7.89
N ARG A 8 15.39 -11.14 -9.19
CA ARG A 8 14.29 -11.74 -9.98
C ARG A 8 14.41 -13.25 -10.18
N LYS A 9 15.61 -13.83 -10.08
CA LYS A 9 15.83 -15.28 -10.11
C LYS A 9 15.62 -15.90 -8.74
N ASP A 10 16.06 -15.22 -7.68
CA ASP A 10 15.99 -15.74 -6.31
C ASP A 10 14.56 -15.66 -5.73
N LEU A 11 13.74 -14.72 -6.20
CA LEU A 11 12.32 -14.64 -5.84
C LEU A 11 11.41 -15.58 -6.65
N ARG A 12 11.97 -16.39 -7.56
CA ARG A 12 11.25 -17.55 -8.09
C ARG A 12 11.44 -18.73 -7.14
N CYS A 13 10.73 -18.75 -6.01
CA CYS A 13 10.26 -19.99 -5.37
C CYS A 13 9.51 -19.68 -4.07
N ALA A 14 8.18 -19.68 -4.15
CA ALA A 14 7.31 -20.34 -3.17
C ALA A 14 5.92 -20.39 -3.81
N ARG A 15 5.64 -21.46 -4.56
CA ARG A 15 4.25 -21.82 -4.84
C ARG A 15 3.77 -22.53 -3.58
N VAL A 16 2.82 -21.95 -2.86
CA VAL A 16 2.11 -22.68 -1.81
C VAL A 16 1.37 -23.81 -2.52
N ILE A 17 1.89 -25.03 -2.39
CA ILE A 17 1.27 -26.25 -2.90
C ILE A 17 0.68 -26.92 -1.68
N ASP A 18 -0.66 -27.07 -1.67
CA ASP A 18 -1.41 -27.86 -0.71
C ASP A 18 -1.12 -27.57 0.77
N SER A 19 -1.47 -26.36 1.24
CA SER A 19 -1.68 -26.17 2.67
C SER A 19 -3.15 -25.89 2.94
N ASP A 20 -3.78 -26.77 3.71
CA ASP A 20 -5.08 -26.51 4.36
C ASP A 20 -4.99 -25.36 5.39
N LEU A 21 -3.79 -24.80 5.60
CA LEU A 21 -3.52 -23.65 6.44
C LEU A 21 -4.09 -22.38 5.83
N ASP A 22 -4.81 -21.62 6.65
CA ASP A 22 -5.25 -20.27 6.32
C ASP A 22 -4.02 -19.42 5.98
N THR A 23 -3.92 -18.99 4.71
CA THR A 23 -2.88 -18.08 4.23
C THR A 23 -2.67 -16.85 5.12
N LYS A 24 -3.71 -16.40 5.84
CA LYS A 24 -3.57 -15.32 6.82
C LYS A 24 -2.87 -15.76 8.10
N GLU A 25 -3.16 -16.95 8.61
CA GLU A 25 -2.47 -17.48 9.78
C GLU A 25 -0.99 -17.73 9.47
N LEU A 26 -0.67 -18.24 8.28
CA LEU A 26 0.71 -18.32 7.79
C LEU A 26 1.36 -16.95 7.71
N SER A 27 0.68 -15.96 7.14
CA SER A 27 1.23 -14.61 7.07
C SER A 27 1.45 -14.00 8.44
N LYS A 28 0.55 -14.28 9.40
CA LYS A 28 0.67 -13.84 10.78
C LYS A 28 1.88 -14.46 11.45
N GLN A 29 2.08 -15.77 11.33
CA GLN A 29 3.26 -16.44 11.88
C GLN A 29 4.56 -15.90 11.28
N VAL A 30 4.60 -15.63 9.97
CA VAL A 30 5.76 -15.03 9.31
C VAL A 30 6.02 -13.61 9.83
N VAL A 31 4.96 -12.83 10.05
CA VAL A 31 5.08 -11.47 10.60
C VAL A 31 5.50 -11.49 12.06
N ASP A 32 4.88 -12.32 12.91
CA ASP A 32 5.23 -12.48 14.32
C ASP A 32 6.69 -12.91 14.48
N LEU A 33 7.14 -13.91 13.70
CA LEU A 33 8.54 -14.35 13.70
C LEU A 33 9.50 -13.22 13.33
N PHE A 34 9.14 -12.40 12.34
CA PHE A 34 9.98 -11.28 11.91
C PHE A 34 9.99 -10.14 12.94
N LEU A 35 8.85 -9.83 13.55
CA LEU A 35 8.75 -8.77 14.57
C LEU A 35 9.48 -9.17 15.86
N LEU A 36 9.33 -10.42 16.32
CA LEU A 36 10.08 -10.97 17.46
C LEU A 36 11.60 -10.91 17.24
N SER A 37 12.05 -11.19 16.01
CA SER A 37 13.48 -11.12 15.65
C SER A 37 14.05 -9.70 15.79
N ASN A 38 13.21 -8.67 15.63
CA ASN A 38 13.63 -7.27 15.71
C ASN A 38 13.57 -6.71 17.14
N GLU A 39 12.71 -7.24 18.02
CA GLU A 39 12.63 -6.81 19.42
C GLU A 39 13.83 -7.30 20.26
N GLU A 40 14.36 -8.50 19.99
CA GLU A 40 15.44 -9.07 20.80
C GLU A 40 16.84 -8.51 20.52
N GLN A 41 17.06 -7.82 19.39
CA GLN A 41 18.42 -7.49 18.94
C GLN A 41 18.89 -6.06 19.19
N GLY A 42 18.04 -5.09 19.56
CA GLY A 42 18.47 -3.70 19.86
C GLY A 42 19.25 -2.98 18.74
N GLN A 43 19.43 -3.64 17.60
CA GLN A 43 20.03 -3.18 16.36
C GLN A 43 18.99 -3.45 15.28
N VAL A 44 18.43 -2.36 14.76
CA VAL A 44 17.61 -2.39 13.55
C VAL A 44 18.53 -2.84 12.42
N THR A 45 18.59 -4.15 12.19
CA THR A 45 19.13 -4.68 10.93
C THR A 45 18.32 -4.04 9.80
N GLU A 46 18.97 -3.69 8.70
CA GLU A 46 18.37 -2.99 7.55
C GLU A 46 17.05 -3.67 7.13
N THR A 47 15.93 -3.23 7.70
CA THR A 47 14.64 -3.85 7.46
C THR A 47 14.22 -3.47 6.05
N VAL A 48 14.21 -4.50 5.21
CA VAL A 48 14.00 -4.49 3.77
C VAL A 48 12.58 -3.99 3.50
N GLY A 49 12.42 -2.82 2.86
CA GLY A 49 11.13 -2.13 2.71
C GLY A 49 10.04 -2.98 2.06
N GLU A 50 10.42 -4.01 1.30
CA GLU A 50 9.57 -5.04 0.71
C GLU A 50 8.82 -5.84 1.77
N PHE A 51 9.42 -6.06 2.95
CA PHE A 51 8.79 -6.78 4.04
C PHE A 51 7.65 -5.97 4.66
N TYR A 52 7.88 -4.68 4.92
CA TYR A 52 6.82 -3.80 5.39
C TYR A 52 5.74 -3.57 4.33
N LEU A 53 6.10 -3.52 3.05
CA LEU A 53 5.12 -3.54 1.96
C LEU A 53 4.25 -4.80 2.05
N LEU A 54 4.84 -5.98 2.27
CA LEU A 54 4.09 -7.23 2.38
C LEU A 54 3.15 -7.22 3.60
N ILE A 55 3.64 -6.81 4.77
CA ILE A 55 2.78 -6.62 5.96
C ILE A 55 1.61 -5.69 5.61
N PHE A 56 1.92 -4.53 5.03
CA PHE A 56 0.92 -3.53 4.73
C PHE A 56 -0.14 -4.01 3.74
N LEU A 57 0.25 -4.80 2.73
CA LEU A 57 -0.67 -5.40 1.75
C LEU A 57 -1.55 -6.49 2.35
N LEU A 58 -1.02 -7.33 3.25
CA LEU A 58 -1.74 -8.46 3.84
C LEU A 58 -2.68 -8.02 4.97
N PHE A 59 -2.26 -7.02 5.74
CA PHE A 59 -3.00 -6.48 6.87
C PHE A 59 -3.74 -5.20 6.53
N TRP A 60 -3.81 -4.80 5.25
CA TRP A 60 -4.68 -3.71 4.84
C TRP A 60 -6.13 -4.04 5.26
N PRO A 61 -6.75 -3.20 6.09
CA PRO A 61 -7.96 -3.55 6.80
C PRO A 61 -9.14 -3.70 5.84
N ASP A 62 -9.99 -4.67 6.18
CA ASP A 62 -11.17 -5.05 5.42
C ASP A 62 -12.39 -4.85 6.29
N GLU A 63 -13.38 -4.10 5.80
CA GLU A 63 -14.60 -3.77 6.56
C GLU A 63 -15.37 -5.00 7.05
N ALA A 64 -15.15 -6.17 6.44
CA ALA A 64 -15.88 -7.42 6.72
C ALA A 64 -15.13 -8.43 7.61
N GLN A 65 -13.96 -8.12 8.16
CA GLN A 65 -13.14 -9.11 8.88
C GLN A 65 -13.25 -8.99 10.40
N PRO A 66 -13.27 -10.12 11.14
CA PRO A 66 -13.18 -10.09 12.60
C PRO A 66 -11.83 -9.49 13.00
N ALA A 67 -11.84 -8.67 14.06
CA ALA A 67 -10.65 -8.02 14.59
C ALA A 67 -9.53 -9.05 14.82
N ILE A 68 -8.41 -8.86 14.11
CA ILE A 68 -7.19 -9.64 14.36
C ILE A 68 -6.71 -9.26 15.76
N ALA A 69 -6.40 -10.25 16.60
CA ALA A 69 -5.77 -9.97 17.89
C ALA A 69 -4.35 -9.41 17.65
N ASN A 70 -4.10 -8.19 18.12
CA ASN A 70 -2.84 -7.44 17.96
C ASN A 70 -2.42 -7.23 16.48
N PRO A 71 -3.19 -6.47 15.69
CA PRO A 71 -2.80 -6.18 14.31
C PRO A 71 -1.52 -5.31 14.29
N PRO A 72 -0.70 -5.42 13.23
CA PRO A 72 0.45 -4.55 13.07
C PRO A 72 0.03 -3.09 12.99
N ASN A 73 0.89 -2.19 13.49
CA ASN A 73 0.66 -0.76 13.37
C ASN A 73 0.99 -0.32 11.93
N LEU A 74 -0.05 -0.10 11.11
CA LEU A 74 0.11 0.23 9.70
C LEU A 74 0.72 1.62 9.49
N GLU A 75 0.49 2.57 10.40
CA GLU A 75 1.14 3.88 10.36
C GLU A 75 2.66 3.73 10.49
N LYS A 76 3.14 2.94 11.46
CA LYS A 76 4.57 2.62 11.59
C LYS A 76 5.10 1.88 10.37
N CYS A 77 4.32 0.96 9.77
CA CYS A 77 4.73 0.30 8.54
C CYS A 77 5.00 1.32 7.41
N VAL A 78 4.12 2.31 7.22
CA VAL A 78 4.35 3.38 6.24
C VAL A 78 5.62 4.18 6.55
N GLN A 79 5.86 4.50 7.83
CA GLN A 79 7.08 5.20 8.24
C GLN A 79 8.34 4.40 7.88
N TYR A 80 8.36 3.09 8.20
CA TYR A 80 9.49 2.22 7.87
C TYR A 80 9.67 2.02 6.37
N MET A 81 8.58 1.90 5.60
CA MET A 81 8.64 1.84 4.14
C MET A 81 9.28 3.10 3.55
N SER A 82 8.85 4.29 4.01
CA SER A 82 9.40 5.55 3.51
C SER A 82 10.87 5.72 3.88
N GLN A 83 11.26 5.40 5.11
CA GLN A 83 12.65 5.45 5.56
C GLN A 83 13.54 4.50 4.75
N SER A 84 13.10 3.25 4.57
CA SER A 84 13.82 2.25 3.77
C SER A 84 13.97 2.69 2.32
N TYR A 85 12.93 3.32 1.75
CA TYR A 85 13.00 3.93 0.42
C TYR A 85 14.11 4.99 0.32
N GLU A 86 14.14 5.93 1.25
CA GLU A 86 15.09 7.04 1.27
C GLU A 86 16.54 6.58 1.44
N THR A 87 16.78 5.62 2.34
CA THR A 87 18.14 5.12 2.61
C THR A 87 18.68 4.21 1.52
N THR A 88 17.81 3.36 0.96
CA THR A 88 18.24 2.22 0.13
C THR A 88 17.96 2.44 -1.35
N TYR A 89 16.73 2.85 -1.69
CA TYR A 89 16.24 2.83 -3.07
C TYR A 89 16.39 4.17 -3.80
N GLN A 90 16.27 5.29 -3.08
CA GLN A 90 16.24 6.64 -3.66
C GLN A 90 17.46 6.92 -4.54
N LYS A 91 18.66 6.52 -4.10
CA LYS A 91 19.91 6.67 -4.85
C LYS A 91 19.93 5.94 -6.19
N TYR A 92 19.20 4.82 -6.30
CA TYR A 92 19.14 4.01 -7.52
C TYR A 92 17.99 4.42 -8.44
N LEU A 93 16.86 4.85 -7.86
CA LEU A 93 15.66 5.20 -8.60
C LEU A 93 15.66 6.66 -9.08
N ARG A 94 16.62 7.49 -8.64
CA ARG A 94 16.90 8.84 -9.15
C ARG A 94 15.65 9.71 -9.31
N CYS A 95 14.78 9.70 -8.30
CA CYS A 95 13.53 10.44 -8.29
C CYS A 95 12.56 10.11 -9.46
N ARG A 96 12.73 8.96 -10.13
CA ARG A 96 11.72 8.50 -11.09
C ARG A 96 10.41 8.28 -10.38
N TYR A 97 9.33 8.59 -11.07
CA TYR A 97 7.98 8.33 -10.60
C TYR A 97 7.82 6.86 -10.20
N LEU A 98 7.38 6.62 -8.96
CA LEU A 98 7.15 5.29 -8.41
C LEU A 98 5.73 4.85 -8.76
N VAL A 99 5.60 4.18 -9.89
CA VAL A 99 4.32 3.56 -10.28
C VAL A 99 3.91 2.56 -9.19
N PRO A 100 2.66 2.65 -8.67
CA PRO A 100 2.10 1.61 -7.83
C PRO A 100 2.27 0.23 -8.47
N LEU A 101 2.61 -0.78 -7.67
CA LEU A 101 2.72 -2.17 -8.12
C LEU A 101 1.36 -2.89 -8.00
N PHE A 102 0.62 -2.55 -6.96
CA PHE A 102 -0.73 -3.06 -6.68
C PHE A 102 -1.69 -1.90 -6.44
N PHE A 103 -2.96 -2.14 -6.73
CA PHE A 103 -4.08 -1.29 -6.37
C PHE A 103 -5.10 -2.07 -5.54
N LEU A 104 -5.84 -1.32 -4.73
CA LEU A 104 -6.96 -1.85 -3.96
C LEU A 104 -8.19 -2.03 -4.86
N GLY A 105 -8.60 -3.28 -5.02
CA GLY A 105 -9.81 -3.71 -5.73
C GLY A 105 -10.95 -4.08 -4.79
N LYS A 106 -12.12 -4.37 -5.38
CA LYS A 106 -13.37 -4.68 -4.66
C LYS A 106 -13.44 -6.09 -4.04
N GLY A 107 -12.38 -6.89 -4.22
CA GLY A 107 -12.29 -8.26 -3.72
C GLY A 107 -12.10 -8.35 -2.21
N LYS A 108 -11.99 -9.58 -1.70
CA LYS A 108 -11.67 -9.87 -0.28
C LYS A 108 -10.33 -10.57 -0.14
N GLY A 109 -9.75 -10.50 1.06
CA GLY A 109 -8.41 -11.02 1.35
C GLY A 109 -7.37 -10.52 0.34
N VAL A 110 -6.49 -11.42 -0.11
CA VAL A 110 -5.45 -11.13 -1.12
C VAL A 110 -6.02 -10.86 -2.51
N GLN A 111 -7.24 -11.35 -2.83
CA GLN A 111 -7.87 -11.15 -4.14
C GLN A 111 -8.26 -9.69 -4.39
N ARG A 112 -8.26 -8.85 -3.35
CA ARG A 112 -8.42 -7.40 -3.50
C ARG A 112 -7.20 -6.73 -4.12
N LEU A 113 -6.03 -7.37 -4.15
CA LEU A 113 -4.81 -6.75 -4.66
C LEU A 113 -4.73 -6.93 -6.17
N ILE A 114 -5.00 -5.85 -6.90
CA ILE A 114 -4.95 -5.82 -8.36
C ILE A 114 -3.56 -5.37 -8.79
N HIS A 115 -2.79 -6.28 -9.40
CA HIS A 115 -1.49 -5.93 -9.95
C HIS A 115 -1.64 -4.95 -11.12
N THR A 116 -0.74 -3.98 -11.18
CA THR A 116 -0.67 -2.91 -12.20
C THR A 116 -0.79 -3.39 -13.64
N SER A 117 -0.22 -4.55 -13.97
CA SER A 117 -0.31 -5.12 -15.32
C SER A 117 -1.70 -5.65 -15.72
N LYS A 118 -2.64 -5.73 -14.78
CA LYS A 118 -4.03 -6.17 -15.03
C LYS A 118 -4.96 -5.01 -15.35
N LEU A 119 -4.54 -3.76 -15.12
CA LEU A 119 -5.32 -2.57 -15.44
C LEU A 119 -5.21 -2.29 -16.93
N HIS A 120 -6.35 -1.96 -17.56
CA HIS A 120 -6.35 -1.53 -18.96
C HIS A 120 -5.75 -0.12 -19.07
N GLN A 121 -5.31 0.25 -20.28
CA GLN A 121 -4.73 1.58 -20.51
C GLN A 121 -5.69 2.71 -20.10
N ILE A 122 -6.98 2.55 -20.39
CA ILE A 122 -8.01 3.53 -20.02
C ILE A 122 -8.10 3.67 -18.49
N ASP A 123 -8.07 2.56 -17.74
CA ASP A 123 -8.08 2.60 -16.27
C ASP A 123 -6.84 3.34 -15.72
N TRP A 124 -5.69 3.13 -16.36
CA TRP A 124 -4.46 3.83 -16.03
C TRP A 124 -4.55 5.34 -16.23
N GLU A 125 -5.08 5.76 -17.39
CA GLU A 125 -5.27 7.17 -17.71
C GLU A 125 -6.25 7.82 -16.71
N LEU A 126 -7.33 7.12 -16.34
CA LEU A 126 -8.26 7.57 -15.30
C LEU A 126 -7.59 7.79 -13.94
N LEU A 127 -6.66 6.92 -13.55
CA LEU A 127 -5.96 7.02 -12.27
C LEU A 127 -4.99 8.21 -12.18
N THR A 128 -4.38 8.61 -13.30
CA THR A 128 -3.31 9.61 -13.32
C THR A 128 -3.78 11.00 -13.76
N GLU A 129 -4.62 11.07 -14.79
CA GLU A 129 -4.96 12.32 -15.50
C GLU A 129 -6.45 12.45 -15.83
N GLY A 130 -7.24 11.38 -15.66
CA GLY A 130 -8.63 11.37 -16.11
C GLY A 130 -9.60 12.12 -15.20
N ASP A 131 -10.82 12.27 -15.72
CA ASP A 131 -11.94 12.91 -15.06
C ASP A 131 -12.14 12.32 -13.66
N GLU A 132 -12.13 13.18 -12.65
CA GLU A 132 -12.37 12.76 -11.27
C GLU A 132 -13.71 12.06 -11.11
N ASN A 133 -14.70 12.33 -11.99
CA ASN A 133 -16.05 11.76 -11.97
C ASN A 133 -16.15 10.34 -12.57
N ALA A 134 -15.11 9.88 -13.25
CA ALA A 134 -15.09 8.55 -13.83
C ALA A 134 -14.76 7.49 -12.75
N GLU A 135 -15.38 6.32 -12.89
CA GLU A 135 -15.14 5.18 -12.02
C GLU A 135 -14.29 4.12 -12.72
N VAL A 136 -13.34 3.53 -11.98
CA VAL A 136 -12.52 2.41 -12.45
C VAL A 136 -13.16 1.13 -11.93
N GLU A 137 -13.79 0.37 -12.82
CA GLU A 137 -14.72 -0.70 -12.45
C GLU A 137 -14.10 -1.76 -11.53
N CYS A 138 -12.83 -2.12 -11.75
CA CYS A 138 -12.13 -3.15 -10.99
C CYS A 138 -11.53 -2.68 -9.65
N LEU A 139 -11.51 -1.37 -9.39
CA LEU A 139 -10.87 -0.78 -8.21
C LEU A 139 -11.89 -0.33 -7.15
N GLN A 140 -11.46 -0.36 -5.90
CA GLN A 140 -12.23 0.15 -4.78
C GLN A 140 -11.78 1.58 -4.48
N ARG A 141 -12.71 2.53 -4.59
CA ARG A 141 -12.53 3.90 -4.10
C ARG A 141 -12.68 3.91 -2.57
N VAL A 142 -11.81 4.65 -1.90
CA VAL A 142 -11.79 4.77 -0.44
C VAL A 142 -11.95 6.23 -0.02
N ASN A 143 -12.64 6.44 1.09
CA ASN A 143 -12.80 7.77 1.68
C ASN A 143 -11.62 8.09 2.61
N GLY A 144 -11.22 9.35 2.64
CA GLY A 144 -10.19 9.89 3.49
C GLY A 144 -10.42 11.37 3.75
N ASN A 145 -9.43 12.01 4.37
CA ASN A 145 -9.46 13.44 4.68
C ASN A 145 -8.16 14.11 4.28
N VAL A 146 -8.23 15.38 3.93
CA VAL A 146 -7.05 16.25 3.79
C VAL A 146 -6.93 17.14 5.01
N GLU A 147 -5.86 16.97 5.78
CA GLU A 147 -5.52 17.80 6.94
C GLU A 147 -4.06 18.22 6.83
N ASP A 148 -3.75 19.49 7.09
CA ASP A 148 -2.39 20.04 7.01
C ASP A 148 -1.62 19.67 5.73
N ASN A 149 -2.31 19.69 4.59
CA ASN A 149 -1.82 19.28 3.27
C ASN A 149 -1.39 17.79 3.16
N ASN A 150 -1.77 16.96 4.13
CA ASN A 150 -1.58 15.52 4.10
C ASN A 150 -2.89 14.82 3.76
N VAL A 151 -2.82 13.83 2.88
CA VAL A 151 -3.95 12.92 2.63
C VAL A 151 -3.88 11.79 3.64
N LEU A 152 -4.98 11.60 4.35
CA LEU A 152 -5.10 10.65 5.45
C LEU A 152 -6.27 9.73 5.17
N VAL A 153 -6.11 8.46 5.53
CA VAL A 153 -7.20 7.49 5.53
C VAL A 153 -7.29 6.88 6.91
N VAL A 154 -8.49 6.92 7.49
CA VAL A 154 -8.77 6.28 8.77
C VAL A 154 -9.33 4.89 8.51
N ARG A 155 -8.67 3.88 9.06
CA ARG A 155 -9.10 2.48 9.00
C ARG A 155 -8.82 1.80 10.34
N ASP A 156 -9.82 1.11 10.88
CA ASP A 156 -9.73 0.39 12.16
C ASP A 156 -9.14 1.25 13.30
N GLY A 157 -9.48 2.55 13.33
CA GLY A 157 -8.98 3.51 14.30
C GLY A 157 -7.52 3.94 14.08
N GLN A 158 -6.82 3.41 13.07
CA GLN A 158 -5.49 3.85 12.66
C GLN A 158 -5.59 4.95 11.60
N GLN A 159 -4.83 6.03 11.79
CA GLN A 159 -4.70 7.12 10.83
C GLN A 159 -3.47 6.87 9.96
N ILE A 160 -3.69 6.57 8.68
CA ILE A 160 -2.64 6.18 7.75
C ILE A 160 -2.42 7.32 6.78
N GLN A 161 -1.19 7.84 6.72
CA GLN A 161 -0.81 8.84 5.73
C GLN A 161 -0.61 8.19 4.36
N VAL A 162 -1.16 8.83 3.33
CA VAL A 162 -1.11 8.38 1.95
C VAL A 162 -0.44 9.47 1.10
N THR A 163 0.49 9.07 0.24
CA THR A 163 1.17 10.02 -0.66
C THR A 163 0.26 10.36 -1.83
N PRO A 164 -0.09 11.63 -2.09
CA PRO A 164 -0.83 12.00 -3.30
C PRO A 164 -0.02 11.64 -4.55
N HIS A 165 -0.66 10.99 -5.51
CA HIS A 165 -0.08 10.80 -6.84
C HIS A 165 0.24 12.17 -7.49
N ASN A 166 -0.71 13.09 -7.39
CA ASN A 166 -0.60 14.46 -7.86
C ASN A 166 -0.84 15.43 -6.71
N TRP A 167 0.22 16.10 -6.25
CA TRP A 167 0.13 17.07 -5.15
C TRP A 167 -0.70 18.31 -5.48
N VAL A 168 -0.87 18.65 -6.76
CA VAL A 168 -1.64 19.83 -7.20
C VAL A 168 -3.12 19.69 -6.86
N THR A 169 -3.64 18.45 -6.76
CA THR A 169 -5.03 18.22 -6.39
C THR A 169 -5.28 18.47 -4.90
N VAL A 170 -4.26 18.37 -4.05
CA VAL A 170 -4.37 18.58 -2.60
C VAL A 170 -4.18 20.06 -2.27
N ASN A 171 -5.21 20.86 -2.55
CA ASN A 171 -5.16 22.32 -2.46
C ASN A 171 -6.01 22.94 -1.35
N LYS A 172 -6.80 22.12 -0.65
CA LYS A 172 -7.67 22.55 0.45
C LYS A 172 -7.89 21.42 1.44
N GLN A 173 -8.31 21.76 2.65
CA GLN A 173 -8.77 20.78 3.64
C GLN A 173 -10.17 20.28 3.29
N GLY A 174 -10.47 19.04 3.69
CA GLY A 174 -11.81 18.47 3.54
C GLY A 174 -11.82 16.99 3.19
N GLN A 175 -13.02 16.42 3.23
CA GLN A 175 -13.27 15.02 2.89
C GLN A 175 -12.97 14.77 1.43
N VAL A 176 -12.28 13.67 1.17
CA VAL A 176 -11.87 13.25 -0.16
C VAL A 176 -12.14 11.77 -0.35
N SER A 177 -12.26 11.36 -1.60
CA SER A 177 -12.25 9.96 -2.00
C SER A 177 -11.22 9.73 -3.11
N PHE A 178 -10.58 8.57 -3.12
CA PHE A 178 -9.49 8.26 -4.05
C PHE A 178 -9.30 6.77 -4.24
N TYR A 179 -8.55 6.36 -5.26
CA TYR A 179 -8.08 4.98 -5.39
C TYR A 179 -6.74 4.80 -4.71
N LEU A 180 -6.58 3.67 -4.02
CA LEU A 180 -5.37 3.35 -3.29
C LEU A 180 -4.44 2.47 -4.12
N GLY A 181 -3.26 3.00 -4.44
CA GLY A 181 -2.12 2.27 -4.97
C GLY A 181 -1.08 1.97 -3.89
N PHE A 182 -0.22 0.97 -4.11
CA PHE A 182 0.86 0.62 -3.19
C PHE A 182 2.18 0.48 -3.96
N ASN A 183 3.21 1.20 -3.50
CA ASN A 183 4.58 1.03 -4.00
C ASN A 183 5.54 0.82 -2.82
N ILE A 184 6.83 0.65 -3.13
CA ILE A 184 7.86 0.38 -2.13
C ILE A 184 8.07 1.51 -1.11
N LYS A 185 7.64 2.74 -1.44
CA LYS A 185 7.72 3.90 -0.53
C LYS A 185 6.50 3.98 0.40
N GLY A 186 5.35 3.47 -0.03
CA GLY A 186 4.13 3.54 0.75
C GLY A 186 2.85 3.50 -0.09
N PRO A 187 1.69 3.70 0.56
CA PRO A 187 0.42 3.90 -0.12
C PRO A 187 0.39 5.21 -0.91
N VAL A 188 -0.32 5.19 -2.04
CA VAL A 188 -0.49 6.31 -2.97
C VAL A 188 -1.96 6.56 -3.23
N ALA A 189 -2.38 7.82 -3.18
CA ALA A 189 -3.75 8.26 -3.49
C ALA A 189 -3.81 8.74 -4.94
N CYS A 190 -4.53 8.00 -5.79
CA CYS A 190 -4.75 8.31 -7.20
C CYS A 190 -6.17 8.83 -7.42
N ASN A 191 -6.35 9.72 -8.41
CA ASN A 191 -7.64 10.31 -8.77
C ASN A 191 -8.42 10.81 -7.54
N ILE A 192 -7.79 11.73 -6.78
CA ILE A 192 -8.37 12.34 -5.58
C ILE A 192 -9.52 13.25 -5.98
N ARG A 193 -10.71 12.98 -5.45
CA ARG A 193 -11.94 13.75 -5.60
C ARG A 193 -12.33 14.35 -4.24
N TYR A 194 -12.65 15.63 -4.17
CA TYR A 194 -13.24 16.21 -2.96
C TYR A 194 -14.73 15.90 -2.90
N GLU A 195 -15.22 15.54 -1.72
CA GLU A 195 -16.65 15.43 -1.52
C GLU A 195 -17.26 16.84 -1.49
N GLU A 196 -18.24 17.08 -2.36
CA GLU A 196 -19.03 18.31 -2.29
C GLU A 196 -19.84 18.25 -1.00
N ASN A 197 -19.48 19.10 -0.02
CA ASN A 197 -20.34 19.32 1.13
C ASN A 197 -21.72 19.74 0.58
N CYS A 198 -22.74 18.92 0.79
CA CYS A 198 -24.13 19.37 0.67
C CYS A 198 -24.26 20.61 1.55
N LYS A 199 -24.35 21.79 0.92
CA LYS A 199 -24.71 23.03 1.59
C LYS A 199 -26.20 23.04 1.88
#